data_AF-A0A7H8HM77-F1
#
_entry.id   AF-A0A7H8HM77-F1
#
_cell.length_a   1.000
_cell.length_b   1.000
_cell.length_c   1.000
_cell.angle_alpha   90.00
_cell.angle_beta   90.00
_cell.angle_gamma   90.00
#
_symmetry.space_group_name_H-M   'P 1'
#
loop_
_entity.id
_entity.type
_entity.pdbx_description
1 polymer ?
#
loop_
_entity_poly.entity_id
_entity_poly.type
_entity_poly.pdbx_seq_one_letter_code
_entity_poly.pdbx_strand_id
1 'polypeptide(L)'
;MAGCVLGLGDFANGYRDVNANWTGGAGCTELKISPGPGSGGPGPEAAGNGWRGGGLPGVVAVPGPDGSVIGAHAKFARRDADGTITELGELRGRRESRALARSGGNLVAVGSAFLDGQTTRPVAWVSDDDGKTERTVVMPVVEGVDGADAPWVLAAAGPELLAAGFSNPRLQLWASHDGGGSWTVSELATPSDQTLVHGILPAGGQRLLYGEVSDGHSQKPFARLGQPGSWSTVDVPGPGALGAGTLDAHGNPVLAVQNREPFRDNQRTRYCSAVLVRGGQSWQRGELGCGEAPVQVAATLADGRVLIAGNRDLWLRAGAA
;
A
#
# COMPACT_ATOMS: atom_id res chain seq x y z
N MET A 1 -2.36 17.14 -20.38
CA MET A 1 -1.56 17.70 -19.27
C MET A 1 -1.35 16.60 -18.27
N ALA A 2 -0.10 16.22 -17.99
CA ALA A 2 0.18 15.20 -16.99
C ALA A 2 -0.15 15.76 -15.60
N GLY A 3 -1.01 15.08 -14.86
CA GLY A 3 -1.23 15.38 -13.45
C GLY A 3 0.04 15.10 -12.67
N CYS A 4 0.26 15.83 -11.58
CA CYS A 4 1.47 15.65 -10.79
C CYS A 4 1.48 14.36 -9.95
N VAL A 5 0.32 13.72 -9.80
CA VAL A 5 0.13 12.45 -9.12
C VAL A 5 -1.09 11.75 -9.73
N LEU A 6 -1.05 10.42 -9.71
CA LEU A 6 -2.18 9.55 -10.03
C LEU A 6 -2.45 8.66 -8.81
N GLY A 7 -3.57 8.91 -8.14
CA GLY A 7 -4.11 8.05 -7.09
C GLY A 7 -5.01 6.98 -7.70
N LEU A 8 -4.97 5.78 -7.14
CA LEU A 8 -5.89 4.69 -7.45
C LEU A 8 -6.66 4.35 -6.17
N GLY A 9 -7.93 4.06 -6.33
CA GLY A 9 -8.76 3.63 -5.21
C GLY A 9 -10.18 3.41 -5.64
N ASP A 10 -11.07 3.31 -4.66
CA ASP A 10 -12.49 3.14 -4.89
C ASP A 10 -13.26 4.43 -4.66
N PHE A 11 -14.39 4.55 -5.34
CA PHE A 11 -15.36 5.61 -5.14
C PHE A 11 -16.72 5.00 -4.77
N ALA A 12 -17.20 5.34 -3.57
CA ALA A 12 -18.54 5.00 -3.13
C ALA A 12 -19.56 5.86 -3.90
N ASN A 13 -20.18 5.30 -4.93
CA ASN A 13 -21.12 6.03 -5.79
C ASN A 13 -22.54 6.15 -5.21
N GLY A 14 -22.71 5.81 -3.93
CA GLY A 14 -24.02 5.73 -3.25
C GLY A 14 -24.72 4.38 -3.34
N TYR A 15 -24.24 3.47 -4.22
CA TYR A 15 -24.80 2.13 -4.41
C TYR A 15 -23.77 1.02 -4.17
N ARG A 16 -22.54 1.24 -4.66
CA ARG A 16 -21.40 0.33 -4.47
C ARG A 16 -20.10 1.10 -4.60
N ASP A 17 -19.02 0.45 -4.19
CA ASP A 17 -17.68 0.90 -4.48
C ASP A 17 -17.32 0.55 -5.93
N VAL A 18 -16.77 1.52 -6.66
CA VAL A 18 -16.27 1.32 -8.03
C VAL A 18 -14.85 1.86 -8.14
N ASN A 19 -13.98 1.15 -8.86
CA ASN A 19 -12.61 1.61 -9.11
C ASN A 19 -12.60 3.00 -9.77
N ALA A 20 -11.75 3.88 -9.26
CA ALA A 20 -11.61 5.25 -9.68
C ALA A 20 -10.13 5.66 -9.71
N ASN A 21 -9.77 6.44 -10.72
CA ASN A 21 -8.48 7.14 -10.73
C ASN A 21 -8.65 8.57 -10.25
N TRP A 22 -7.74 9.03 -9.40
CA TRP A 22 -7.67 10.39 -8.89
C TRP A 22 -6.46 11.10 -9.49
N THR A 23 -6.68 12.07 -10.37
CA THR A 23 -5.59 12.82 -11.00
C THR A 23 -5.37 14.13 -10.25
N GLY A 24 -4.12 14.40 -9.88
CA GLY A 24 -3.74 15.68 -9.31
C GLY A 24 -3.67 16.79 -10.36
N GLY A 25 -4.11 17.99 -10.01
CA GLY A 25 -3.85 19.18 -10.83
C GLY A 25 -2.35 19.49 -10.94
N ALA A 26 -1.96 20.44 -11.80
CA ALA A 26 -0.54 20.79 -12.01
C ALA A 26 0.20 21.17 -10.72
N GLY A 27 -0.49 21.80 -9.76
CA GLY A 27 0.07 22.19 -8.45
C GLY A 27 -0.02 21.12 -7.36
N CYS A 28 -0.68 19.99 -7.58
CA CYS A 28 -1.00 18.96 -6.58
C CYS A 28 -1.79 19.44 -5.37
N THR A 29 -2.55 20.52 -5.49
CA THR A 29 -3.34 21.06 -4.38
C THR A 29 -4.75 20.49 -4.30
N GLU A 30 -5.14 19.68 -5.29
CA GLU A 30 -6.42 18.98 -5.35
C GLU A 30 -6.25 17.67 -6.12
N LEU A 31 -7.09 16.68 -5.78
CA LEU A 31 -7.25 15.43 -6.53
C LEU A 31 -8.66 15.39 -7.10
N LYS A 32 -8.79 15.03 -8.38
CA LYS A 32 -10.08 14.90 -9.07
C LYS A 32 -10.23 13.51 -9.66
N ILE A 33 -11.41 12.93 -9.51
CA ILE A 33 -11.75 11.67 -10.19
C ILE A 33 -11.70 11.91 -11.70
N SER A 34 -10.97 11.06 -12.43
CA SER A 34 -10.80 11.15 -13.88
C SER A 34 -10.88 9.78 -14.56
N PRO A 35 -11.82 9.55 -15.49
CA PRO A 35 -12.91 10.46 -15.85
C PRO A 35 -13.85 10.67 -14.66
N GLY A 36 -14.34 11.91 -14.47
CA GLY A 36 -15.28 12.21 -13.38
C GLY A 36 -16.57 11.39 -13.51
N PRO A 37 -17.29 11.15 -12.40
CA PRO A 37 -18.59 10.51 -12.48
C PRO A 37 -19.48 11.31 -13.44
N GLY A 38 -19.99 10.65 -14.49
CA GLY A 38 -20.91 11.28 -15.44
C GLY A 38 -22.19 11.74 -14.74
N SER A 39 -22.93 12.67 -15.35
CA SER A 39 -24.19 13.24 -14.84
C SER A 39 -25.38 12.26 -14.80
N GLY A 40 -25.12 10.96 -14.71
CA GLY A 40 -26.16 9.95 -14.46
C GLY A 40 -26.64 10.10 -13.01
N GLY A 41 -27.79 10.78 -12.85
CA GLY A 41 -28.37 11.12 -11.56
C GLY A 41 -28.76 9.92 -10.67
N PRO A 42 -29.36 10.18 -9.49
CA PRO A 42 -29.72 9.15 -8.53
C PRO A 42 -30.85 8.28 -9.09
N GLY A 43 -30.51 7.13 -9.66
CA GLY A 43 -31.45 6.13 -10.15
C GLY A 43 -31.40 4.87 -9.28
N PRO A 44 -32.53 4.23 -8.95
CA PRO A 44 -32.58 3.12 -7.99
C PRO A 44 -31.82 1.86 -8.46
N GLU A 45 -31.40 1.07 -7.45
CA GLU A 45 -30.42 -0.03 -7.39
C GLU A 45 -30.46 -1.15 -8.45
N ALA A 46 -31.49 -1.24 -9.29
CA ALA A 46 -31.71 -2.40 -10.17
C ALA A 46 -31.42 -2.17 -11.66
N ALA A 47 -31.16 -0.94 -12.09
CA ALA A 47 -30.81 -0.64 -13.47
C ALA A 47 -29.34 -0.22 -13.53
N GLY A 48 -28.50 -0.90 -14.33
CA GLY A 48 -27.06 -0.66 -14.49
C GLY A 48 -26.64 0.71 -15.06
N ASN A 49 -27.13 1.78 -14.43
CA ASN A 49 -27.10 3.19 -14.84
C ASN A 49 -26.30 4.09 -13.86
N GLY A 50 -25.83 3.57 -12.72
CA GLY A 50 -24.85 4.27 -11.88
C GLY A 50 -23.49 4.33 -12.56
N TRP A 51 -22.65 5.32 -12.21
CA TRP A 51 -21.29 5.42 -12.76
C TRP A 51 -20.56 4.10 -12.52
N ARG A 52 -20.10 3.48 -13.61
CA ARG A 52 -19.51 2.13 -13.59
C ARG A 52 -18.09 2.11 -13.01
N GLY A 53 -17.59 3.26 -12.59
CA GLY A 53 -16.19 3.48 -12.34
C GLY A 53 -15.44 3.81 -13.62
N GLY A 54 -14.13 3.91 -13.47
CA GLY A 54 -13.19 4.24 -14.52
C GLY A 54 -11.83 4.28 -13.86
N GLY A 55 -11.09 3.19 -13.97
CA GLY A 55 -9.88 3.05 -13.18
C GLY A 55 -9.16 1.75 -13.43
N LEU A 56 -7.86 1.77 -13.16
CA LEU A 56 -7.08 0.54 -13.16
C LEU A 56 -7.69 -0.39 -12.09
N PRO A 57 -8.15 -1.60 -12.44
CA PRO A 57 -8.65 -2.56 -11.47
C PRO A 57 -7.46 -3.14 -10.72
N GLY A 58 -6.91 -2.37 -9.77
CA GLY A 58 -5.71 -2.71 -9.03
C GLY A 58 -5.91 -2.38 -7.57
N VAL A 59 -5.71 -3.37 -6.70
CA VAL A 59 -5.59 -3.13 -5.26
C VAL A 59 -4.26 -2.43 -4.96
N VAL A 60 -3.30 -2.60 -5.87
CA VAL A 60 -1.94 -2.07 -5.81
C VAL A 60 -1.41 -1.76 -7.20
N ALA A 61 -0.49 -0.81 -7.28
CA ALA A 61 0.11 -0.39 -8.54
C ALA A 61 1.54 0.13 -8.38
N VAL A 62 2.28 0.11 -9.48
CA VAL A 62 3.61 0.68 -9.61
C VAL A 62 3.72 1.51 -10.89
N PRO A 63 4.59 2.53 -10.93
CA PRO A 63 4.92 3.22 -12.17
C PRO A 63 5.52 2.27 -13.22
N GLY A 64 5.08 2.42 -14.46
CA GLY A 64 5.69 1.84 -15.64
C GLY A 64 6.82 2.72 -16.20
N PRO A 65 7.67 2.18 -17.09
CA PRO A 65 8.84 2.88 -17.62
C PRO A 65 8.50 4.03 -18.59
N ASP A 66 7.30 4.04 -19.16
CA ASP A 66 6.82 4.95 -20.21
C ASP A 66 5.76 5.94 -19.69
N GLY A 67 5.68 6.12 -18.37
CA GLY A 67 4.63 6.91 -17.73
C GLY A 67 3.28 6.20 -17.63
N SER A 68 3.21 4.92 -18.02
CA SER A 68 2.09 4.05 -17.67
C SER A 68 2.08 3.73 -16.17
N VAL A 69 0.99 3.12 -15.72
CA VAL A 69 0.87 2.53 -14.39
C VAL A 69 0.44 1.09 -14.53
N ILE A 70 1.15 0.18 -13.87
CA ILE A 70 0.82 -1.24 -13.87
C ILE A 70 0.23 -1.60 -12.52
N GLY A 71 -0.92 -2.27 -12.54
CA GLY A 71 -1.65 -2.68 -11.36
C GLY A 71 -1.86 -4.18 -11.33
N ALA A 72 -2.18 -4.69 -10.14
CA ALA A 72 -2.50 -6.10 -9.93
C ALA A 72 -3.80 -6.24 -9.13
N HIS A 73 -4.72 -7.05 -9.66
CA HIS A 73 -5.90 -7.54 -8.95
C HIS A 73 -6.17 -9.01 -9.30
N ALA A 74 -7.11 -9.29 -10.22
CA ALA A 74 -7.29 -10.63 -10.79
C ALA A 74 -6.30 -10.91 -11.92
N LYS A 75 -5.87 -9.83 -12.58
CA LYS A 75 -4.89 -9.82 -13.66
C LYS A 75 -3.88 -8.72 -13.35
N PHE A 76 -2.75 -8.78 -14.04
CA PHE A 76 -2.02 -7.55 -14.31
C PHE A 76 -2.85 -6.70 -15.27
N ALA A 77 -2.80 -5.38 -15.09
CA ALA A 77 -3.39 -4.43 -16.00
C ALA A 77 -2.46 -3.23 -16.14
N ARG A 78 -2.43 -2.64 -17.32
CA ARG A 78 -1.66 -1.42 -17.60
C ARG A 78 -2.62 -0.29 -17.93
N ARG A 79 -2.41 0.86 -17.31
CA ARG A 79 -3.01 2.12 -17.69
C ARG A 79 -1.95 2.96 -18.39
N ASP A 80 -2.13 3.21 -19.67
CA ASP A 80 -1.24 4.07 -20.46
C ASP A 80 -1.40 5.54 -20.06
N ALA A 81 -0.46 6.39 -20.47
CA ALA A 81 -0.44 7.81 -20.11
C ALA A 81 -1.69 8.58 -20.58
N ASP A 82 -2.28 8.14 -21.70
CA ASP A 82 -3.54 8.67 -22.26
C ASP A 82 -4.79 8.21 -21.48
N GLY A 83 -4.62 7.29 -20.52
CA GLY A 83 -5.69 6.70 -19.72
C GLY A 83 -6.29 5.42 -20.27
N THR A 84 -5.83 4.93 -21.42
CA THR A 84 -6.22 3.63 -21.97
C THR A 84 -5.83 2.51 -21.02
N ILE A 85 -6.76 1.60 -20.72
CA ILE A 85 -6.52 0.45 -19.84
C ILE A 85 -6.44 -0.81 -20.71
N THR A 86 -5.34 -1.54 -20.56
CA THR A 86 -5.12 -2.84 -21.20
C THR A 86 -5.05 -3.92 -20.12
N GLU A 87 -5.93 -4.91 -20.19
CA GLU A 87 -5.77 -6.14 -19.38
C GLU A 87 -4.60 -6.96 -19.92
N LEU A 88 -3.80 -7.50 -19.01
CA LEU A 88 -2.62 -8.30 -19.32
C LEU A 88 -2.84 -9.75 -18.84
N GLY A 89 -1.78 -10.40 -18.32
CA GLY A 89 -1.81 -11.77 -17.85
C GLY A 89 -2.62 -11.96 -16.57
N GLU A 90 -3.29 -13.10 -16.47
CA GLU A 90 -4.07 -13.49 -15.29
C GLU A 90 -3.17 -13.97 -14.15
N LEU A 91 -3.53 -13.66 -12.91
CA LEU A 91 -2.83 -14.18 -11.73
C LEU A 91 -3.38 -15.57 -11.39
N ARG A 92 -2.66 -16.63 -11.75
CA ARG A 92 -3.16 -18.01 -11.61
C ARG A 92 -3.50 -18.36 -10.17
N GLY A 93 -4.67 -18.98 -10.00
CA GLY A 93 -5.16 -19.47 -8.70
C GLY A 93 -5.46 -18.35 -7.70
N ARG A 94 -5.44 -17.07 -8.10
CA ARG A 94 -5.52 -15.95 -7.17
C ARG A 94 -6.78 -15.97 -6.31
N ARG A 95 -6.56 -16.06 -5.00
CA ARG A 95 -7.56 -15.70 -4.00
C ARG A 95 -7.55 -14.20 -3.77
N GLU A 96 -6.39 -13.63 -3.45
CA GLU A 96 -6.22 -12.20 -3.17
C GLU A 96 -4.82 -11.73 -3.58
N SER A 97 -4.72 -10.60 -4.26
CA SER A 97 -3.46 -9.87 -4.48
C SER A 97 -3.37 -8.68 -3.52
N ARG A 98 -2.24 -8.49 -2.85
CA ARG A 98 -2.10 -7.50 -1.77
C ARG A 98 -1.05 -6.44 -2.02
N ALA A 99 0.06 -6.79 -2.67
CA ALA A 99 1.14 -5.84 -2.95
C ALA A 99 1.81 -6.10 -4.29
N LEU A 100 2.40 -5.03 -4.85
CA LEU A 100 3.06 -5.04 -6.15
C LEU A 100 4.33 -4.20 -6.07
N ALA A 101 5.43 -4.72 -6.61
CA ALA A 101 6.69 -4.02 -6.70
C ALA A 101 7.38 -4.34 -8.04
N ARG A 102 8.25 -3.43 -8.48
CA ARG A 102 9.19 -3.70 -9.57
C ARG A 102 10.56 -4.01 -8.98
N SER A 103 11.14 -5.15 -9.37
CA SER A 103 12.42 -5.66 -8.87
C SER A 103 13.33 -5.98 -10.03
N GLY A 104 14.27 -5.08 -10.33
CA GLY A 104 15.03 -5.14 -11.58
C GLY A 104 14.10 -5.13 -12.80
N GLY A 105 14.21 -6.15 -13.66
CA GLY A 105 13.33 -6.33 -14.82
C GLY A 105 11.95 -6.93 -14.49
N ASN A 106 11.75 -7.42 -13.27
CA ASN A 106 10.55 -8.19 -12.93
C ASN A 106 9.46 -7.30 -12.31
N LEU A 107 8.22 -7.60 -12.67
CA LEU A 107 7.03 -7.18 -11.95
C LEU A 107 6.62 -8.31 -11.00
N VAL A 108 6.49 -8.01 -9.70
CA VAL A 108 6.18 -9.01 -8.67
C VAL A 108 4.96 -8.59 -7.87
N ALA A 109 3.86 -9.32 -8.06
CA ALA A 109 2.70 -9.23 -7.18
C ALA A 109 2.80 -10.32 -6.09
N VAL A 110 2.33 -10.03 -4.88
CA VAL A 110 2.26 -11.02 -3.80
C VAL A 110 0.87 -11.06 -3.18
N GLY A 111 0.51 -12.22 -2.61
CA GLY A 111 -0.79 -12.44 -1.99
C GLY A 111 -1.05 -13.91 -1.69
N SER A 112 -2.30 -14.35 -1.84
CA SER A 112 -2.71 -15.76 -1.64
C SER A 112 -3.33 -16.37 -2.90
N ALA A 113 -3.09 -17.67 -3.10
CA ALA A 113 -3.69 -18.47 -4.17
C ALA A 113 -4.23 -19.82 -3.68
N PHE A 114 -5.29 -20.31 -4.34
CA PHE A 114 -5.76 -21.68 -4.31
C PHE A 114 -5.03 -22.49 -5.39
N LEU A 115 -4.00 -23.24 -5.02
CA LEU A 115 -3.18 -23.99 -5.98
C LEU A 115 -3.70 -25.41 -6.23
N ASP A 116 -4.39 -25.99 -5.26
CA ASP A 116 -5.05 -27.30 -5.29
C ASP A 116 -6.59 -27.18 -5.35
N GLY A 117 -7.10 -25.95 -5.49
CA GLY A 117 -8.53 -25.64 -5.48
C GLY A 117 -9.20 -25.60 -4.11
N GLN A 118 -8.47 -25.85 -3.01
CA GLN A 118 -9.04 -25.90 -1.66
C GLN A 118 -8.24 -25.11 -0.62
N THR A 119 -6.92 -25.21 -0.68
CA THR A 119 -6.02 -24.65 0.33
C THR A 119 -5.37 -23.38 -0.21
N THR A 120 -5.40 -22.32 0.59
CA THR A 120 -4.66 -21.10 0.27
C THR A 120 -3.18 -21.27 0.61
N ARG A 121 -2.33 -20.67 -0.22
CA ARG A 121 -0.89 -20.55 0.03
C ARG A 121 -0.42 -19.12 -0.25
N PRO A 122 0.57 -18.60 0.48
CA PRO A 122 1.22 -17.36 0.09
C PRO A 122 1.98 -17.59 -1.22
N VAL A 123 1.82 -16.68 -2.16
CA VAL A 123 2.45 -16.77 -3.47
C VAL A 123 2.98 -15.43 -3.94
N ALA A 124 3.98 -15.49 -4.81
CA ALA A 124 4.41 -14.40 -5.67
C ALA A 124 4.04 -14.74 -7.12
N TRP A 125 3.31 -13.86 -7.80
CA TRP A 125 3.14 -13.90 -9.25
C TRP A 125 4.18 -12.99 -9.87
N VAL A 126 5.09 -13.59 -10.63
CA VAL A 126 6.24 -12.88 -11.20
C VAL A 126 6.14 -12.86 -12.71
N SER A 127 6.34 -11.67 -13.26
CA SER A 127 6.39 -11.42 -14.69
C SER A 127 7.69 -10.73 -15.05
N ASP A 128 8.31 -11.16 -16.14
CA ASP A 128 9.49 -10.53 -16.76
C ASP A 128 9.14 -9.80 -18.08
N ASP A 129 7.85 -9.72 -18.41
CA ASP A 129 7.30 -9.16 -19.65
C ASP A 129 6.25 -8.07 -19.40
N ASP A 130 6.44 -7.31 -18.32
CA ASP A 130 5.57 -6.22 -17.85
C ASP A 130 4.11 -6.64 -17.58
N GLY A 131 3.93 -7.87 -17.10
CA GLY A 131 2.66 -8.42 -16.65
C GLY A 131 1.89 -9.21 -17.71
N LYS A 132 2.42 -9.40 -18.93
CA LYS A 132 1.71 -10.13 -20.00
C LYS A 132 1.58 -11.62 -19.69
N THR A 133 2.61 -12.20 -19.10
CA THR A 133 2.61 -13.56 -18.58
C THR A 133 3.07 -13.57 -17.12
N GLU A 134 2.73 -14.64 -16.40
CA GLU A 134 3.21 -14.82 -15.03
C GLU A 134 3.66 -16.26 -14.78
N ARG A 135 4.63 -16.38 -13.87
CA ARG A 135 4.93 -17.62 -13.17
C ARG A 135 4.57 -17.45 -11.69
N THR A 136 3.84 -18.43 -11.17
CA THR A 136 3.45 -18.46 -9.77
C THR A 136 4.54 -19.16 -8.97
N VAL A 137 5.06 -18.49 -7.95
CA VAL A 137 6.03 -19.06 -6.99
C VAL A 137 5.36 -19.20 -5.65
N VAL A 138 5.36 -20.41 -5.11
CA VAL A 138 4.88 -20.67 -3.75
C VAL A 138 5.90 -20.15 -2.76
N MET A 139 5.47 -19.24 -1.89
CA MET A 139 6.34 -18.69 -0.85
C MET A 139 6.36 -19.68 0.33
N PRO A 140 7.52 -19.93 0.94
CA PRO A 140 7.60 -20.84 2.09
C PRO A 140 6.84 -20.25 3.28
N VAL A 141 6.32 -21.10 4.15
CA VAL A 141 5.73 -20.70 5.44
C VAL A 141 6.58 -21.24 6.57
N VAL A 142 6.57 -20.53 7.69
CA VAL A 142 7.16 -21.01 8.93
C VAL A 142 6.44 -22.27 9.40
N GLU A 143 7.20 -23.25 9.92
CA GLU A 143 6.63 -24.49 10.46
C GLU A 143 5.61 -24.20 11.57
N GLY A 144 4.44 -24.85 11.50
CA GLY A 144 3.35 -24.65 12.44
C GLY A 144 2.54 -23.35 12.24
N VAL A 145 2.73 -22.65 11.13
CA VAL A 145 1.78 -21.60 10.67
C VAL A 145 0.96 -22.15 9.52
N ASP A 146 -0.36 -22.07 9.62
CA ASP A 146 -1.27 -22.46 8.54
C ASP A 146 -1.24 -21.44 7.39
N GLY A 147 -1.28 -21.92 6.15
CA GLY A 147 -1.02 -21.16 4.92
C GLY A 147 -2.03 -20.06 4.52
N ALA A 148 -2.74 -19.45 5.47
CA ALA A 148 -3.65 -18.34 5.20
C ALA A 148 -2.99 -16.95 5.32
N ASP A 149 -1.82 -16.86 5.97
CA ASP A 149 -1.11 -15.59 6.17
C ASP A 149 -0.32 -15.23 4.91
N ALA A 150 -0.97 -14.50 4.02
CA ALA A 150 -0.32 -13.92 2.84
C ALA A 150 0.47 -12.65 3.20
N PRO A 151 1.55 -12.36 2.47
CA PRO A 151 2.16 -11.04 2.52
C PRO A 151 1.13 -9.96 2.16
N TRP A 152 1.12 -8.90 2.95
CA TRP A 152 0.26 -7.73 2.75
C TRP A 152 0.99 -6.57 2.09
N VAL A 153 2.28 -6.46 2.36
CA VAL A 153 3.14 -5.38 1.88
C VAL A 153 4.37 -5.95 1.19
N LEU A 154 4.89 -5.20 0.24
CA LEU A 154 6.06 -5.57 -0.56
C LEU A 154 6.87 -4.32 -0.87
N ALA A 155 8.19 -4.40 -0.75
CA ALA A 155 9.10 -3.39 -1.24
C ALA A 155 10.30 -4.03 -1.93
N ALA A 156 10.80 -3.33 -2.96
CA ALA A 156 12.00 -3.69 -3.69
C ALA A 156 13.14 -2.73 -3.38
N ALA A 157 14.38 -3.21 -3.47
CA ALA A 157 15.53 -2.37 -3.80
C ALA A 157 16.47 -3.14 -4.73
N GLY A 158 16.59 -2.64 -5.97
CA GLY A 158 17.28 -3.37 -7.02
C GLY A 158 16.60 -4.73 -7.29
N PRO A 159 17.33 -5.85 -7.25
CA PRO A 159 16.78 -7.19 -7.42
C PRO A 159 16.20 -7.79 -6.12
N GLU A 160 16.41 -7.14 -4.97
CA GLU A 160 15.98 -7.65 -3.67
C GLU A 160 14.56 -7.23 -3.34
N LEU A 161 13.78 -8.16 -2.81
CA LEU A 161 12.42 -7.93 -2.35
C LEU A 161 12.29 -8.33 -0.89
N LEU A 162 11.50 -7.57 -0.15
CA LEU A 162 11.05 -7.91 1.18
C LEU A 162 9.52 -7.78 1.22
N ALA A 163 8.86 -8.83 1.67
CA ALA A 163 7.43 -8.85 1.91
C ALA A 163 7.16 -9.11 3.40
N ALA A 164 6.07 -8.56 3.91
CA ALA A 164 5.63 -8.80 5.28
C ALA A 164 4.11 -8.98 5.33
N GLY A 165 3.64 -9.79 6.26
CA GLY A 165 2.22 -10.00 6.53
C GLY A 165 1.75 -9.30 7.80
N PHE A 166 0.70 -9.85 8.39
CA PHE A 166 0.30 -9.58 9.77
C PHE A 166 0.89 -10.64 10.69
N SER A 167 1.04 -10.31 11.97
CA SER A 167 1.26 -11.32 12.99
C SER A 167 -0.08 -12.00 13.25
N ASN A 168 -0.18 -13.32 13.08
CA ASN A 168 -1.24 -14.16 13.67
C ASN A 168 -0.94 -15.67 13.47
N PRO A 169 -0.21 -16.35 14.37
CA PRO A 169 0.30 -15.84 15.65
C PRO A 169 1.63 -15.07 15.51
N ARG A 170 2.34 -15.22 14.39
CA ARG A 170 3.72 -14.78 14.22
C ARG A 170 3.88 -13.94 12.97
N LEU A 171 4.62 -12.83 13.06
CA LEU A 171 4.91 -11.99 11.90
C LEU A 171 5.96 -12.67 11.01
N GLN A 172 5.53 -13.05 9.80
CA GLN A 172 6.41 -13.63 8.78
C GLN A 172 6.97 -12.54 7.85
N LEU A 173 8.26 -12.66 7.57
CA LEU A 173 8.99 -11.88 6.58
C LEU A 173 9.50 -12.78 5.49
N TRP A 174 9.19 -12.43 4.24
CA TRP A 174 9.68 -13.14 3.07
C TRP A 174 10.70 -12.31 2.32
N ALA A 175 11.86 -12.90 2.04
CA ALA A 175 12.92 -12.23 1.30
C ALA A 175 13.22 -12.97 -0.01
N SER A 176 13.45 -12.21 -1.07
CA SER A 176 13.94 -12.72 -2.34
C SER A 176 15.13 -11.88 -2.79
N HIS A 177 16.14 -12.52 -3.36
CA HIS A 177 17.35 -11.88 -3.87
C HIS A 177 17.49 -12.01 -5.40
N ASP A 178 16.49 -12.61 -6.06
CA ASP A 178 16.49 -12.92 -7.50
C ASP A 178 15.23 -12.38 -8.20
N GLY A 179 14.70 -11.27 -7.70
CA GLY A 179 13.51 -10.62 -8.27
C GLY A 179 12.25 -11.49 -8.20
N GLY A 180 12.08 -12.26 -7.12
CA GLY A 180 10.91 -13.09 -6.85
C GLY A 180 10.98 -14.49 -7.45
N GLY A 181 12.12 -14.92 -7.98
CA GLY A 181 12.35 -16.30 -8.45
C GLY A 181 12.27 -17.34 -7.34
N SER A 182 12.87 -17.02 -6.21
CA SER A 182 12.89 -17.83 -5.00
C SER A 182 12.71 -16.96 -3.76
N TRP A 183 12.21 -17.57 -2.69
CA TRP A 183 11.88 -16.88 -1.45
C TRP A 183 12.38 -17.68 -0.24
N THR A 184 12.88 -16.96 0.75
CA THR A 184 13.10 -17.47 2.10
C THR A 184 12.06 -16.85 3.04
N VAL A 185 11.78 -17.50 4.16
CA VAL A 185 10.91 -16.99 5.21
C VAL A 185 11.66 -16.92 6.53
N SER A 186 11.42 -15.87 7.29
CA SER A 186 11.91 -15.70 8.65
C SER A 186 10.82 -15.10 9.53
N GLU A 187 10.95 -15.30 10.83
CA GLU A 187 10.06 -14.66 11.81
C GLU A 187 10.67 -13.36 12.32
N LEU A 188 9.81 -12.40 12.62
CA LEU A 188 10.17 -11.21 13.37
C LEU A 188 9.40 -11.20 14.68
N ALA A 189 10.11 -11.21 15.80
CA ALA A 189 9.49 -11.08 17.11
C ALA A 189 8.74 -9.75 17.24
N THR A 190 7.45 -9.85 17.55
CA THR A 190 6.54 -8.72 17.75
C THR A 190 6.14 -8.58 19.22
N PRO A 191 5.77 -7.38 19.67
CA PRO A 191 5.27 -7.18 21.04
C PRO A 191 3.92 -7.87 21.31
N SER A 192 3.17 -8.20 20.25
CA SER A 192 1.88 -8.88 20.31
C SER A 192 1.60 -9.59 18.97
N ASP A 193 0.80 -10.65 19.07
CA ASP A 193 0.16 -11.37 17.96
C ASP A 193 -0.85 -10.54 17.16
N GLN A 194 -1.13 -9.28 17.53
CA GLN A 194 -1.98 -8.34 16.80
C GLN A 194 -1.16 -7.20 16.17
N THR A 195 0.07 -7.49 15.78
CA THR A 195 0.93 -6.55 15.06
C THR A 195 0.64 -6.59 13.56
N LEU A 196 0.35 -5.42 12.98
CA LEU A 196 0.10 -5.25 11.55
C LEU A 196 1.22 -4.43 10.93
N VAL A 197 1.78 -4.89 9.80
CA VAL A 197 2.73 -4.11 9.00
C VAL A 197 1.98 -3.45 7.86
N HIS A 198 2.02 -2.12 7.79
CA HIS A 198 1.35 -1.32 6.76
C HIS A 198 2.29 -0.89 5.63
N GLY A 199 3.61 -0.97 5.83
CA GLY A 199 4.55 -0.83 4.72
C GLY A 199 6.00 -1.03 5.08
N ILE A 200 6.83 -0.90 4.05
CA ILE A 200 8.27 -1.10 4.07
C ILE A 200 8.92 0.03 3.28
N LEU A 201 9.84 0.78 3.89
CA LEU A 201 10.59 1.85 3.23
C LEU A 201 12.09 1.56 3.26
N PRO A 202 12.86 1.97 2.24
CA PRO A 202 14.29 2.08 2.40
C PRO A 202 14.61 3.25 3.34
N ALA A 203 15.53 3.05 4.29
CA ALA A 203 15.93 4.07 5.25
C ALA A 203 17.40 3.89 5.63
N GLY A 204 18.28 4.80 5.21
CA GLY A 204 19.71 4.77 5.58
C GLY A 204 20.44 3.49 5.19
N GLY A 205 20.14 2.92 4.01
CA GLY A 205 20.69 1.64 3.55
C GLY A 205 20.06 0.40 4.19
N GLN A 206 19.10 0.56 5.09
CA GLN A 206 18.33 -0.51 5.73
C GLN A 206 16.87 -0.47 5.26
N ARG A 207 16.05 -1.39 5.79
CA ARG A 207 14.58 -1.39 5.62
C ARG A 207 13.92 -0.93 6.90
N LEU A 208 12.96 -0.03 6.79
CA LEU A 208 12.05 0.37 7.85
C LEU A 208 10.71 -0.32 7.62
N LEU A 209 10.38 -1.30 8.47
CA LEU A 209 9.01 -1.80 8.60
C LEU A 209 8.24 -0.83 9.48
N TYR A 210 7.03 -0.48 9.07
CA TYR A 210 6.15 0.36 9.86
C TYR A 210 4.71 -0.16 9.85
N GLY A 211 3.99 0.09 10.94
CA GLY A 211 2.58 -0.26 11.06
C GLY A 211 2.07 0.00 12.48
N GLU A 212 1.34 -0.95 13.04
CA GLU A 212 0.74 -0.84 14.36
C GLU A 212 0.83 -2.11 15.20
N VAL A 213 0.76 -1.91 16.50
CA VAL A 213 0.31 -2.92 17.46
C VAL A 213 -1.05 -2.48 17.95
N SER A 214 -2.07 -3.32 17.75
CA SER A 214 -3.42 -3.09 18.24
C SER A 214 -3.75 -4.08 19.35
N ASP A 215 -4.58 -3.69 20.31
CA ASP A 215 -5.23 -4.61 21.28
C ASP A 215 -6.76 -4.55 21.17
N GLY A 216 -7.25 -4.05 20.02
CA GLY A 216 -8.67 -3.75 19.77
C GLY A 216 -9.18 -2.47 20.43
N HIS A 217 -8.45 -1.89 21.39
CA HIS A 217 -8.87 -0.72 22.16
C HIS A 217 -7.91 0.48 21.98
N SER A 218 -6.64 0.21 21.74
CA SER A 218 -5.57 1.18 21.56
C SER A 218 -4.68 0.78 20.38
N GLN A 219 -4.16 1.79 19.67
CA GLN A 219 -3.23 1.62 18.56
C GLN A 219 -1.90 2.27 18.93
N LYS A 220 -0.82 1.48 18.90
CA LYS A 220 0.54 1.95 19.14
C LYS A 220 1.36 1.81 17.86
N PRO A 221 2.30 2.74 17.60
CA PRO A 221 3.14 2.63 16.42
C PRO A 221 4.04 1.40 16.54
N PHE A 222 4.13 0.64 15.45
CA PHE A 222 5.13 -0.42 15.29
C PHE A 222 6.16 0.03 14.26
N ALA A 223 7.43 0.05 14.64
CA ALA A 223 8.52 0.31 13.70
C ALA A 223 9.75 -0.54 13.99
N ARG A 224 10.35 -1.07 12.93
CA ARG A 224 11.58 -1.87 12.98
C ARG A 224 12.51 -1.46 11.85
N LEU A 225 13.77 -1.22 12.19
CA LEU A 225 14.81 -0.85 11.22
C LEU A 225 15.86 -1.96 11.15
N GLY A 226 16.18 -2.41 9.94
CA GLY A 226 17.19 -3.44 9.74
C GLY A 226 16.99 -4.24 8.47
N GLN A 227 17.32 -5.53 8.56
CA GLN A 227 17.22 -6.52 7.50
C GLN A 227 16.84 -7.88 8.11
N PRO A 228 16.36 -8.85 7.31
CA PRO A 228 16.06 -10.20 7.81
C PRO A 228 17.19 -10.76 8.70
N GLY A 229 16.84 -11.20 9.90
CA GLY A 229 17.78 -11.71 10.91
C GLY A 229 18.46 -10.65 11.81
N SER A 230 18.33 -9.35 11.49
CA SER A 230 18.91 -8.27 12.31
C SER A 230 18.00 -7.04 12.29
N TRP A 231 17.11 -6.96 13.28
CA TRP A 231 16.14 -5.88 13.42
C TRP A 231 16.31 -5.15 14.74
N SER A 232 16.16 -3.83 14.69
CA SER A 232 16.14 -2.97 15.87
C SER A 232 14.78 -2.28 16.00
N THR A 233 14.30 -2.12 17.23
CA THR A 233 13.12 -1.29 17.51
C THR A 233 13.44 0.17 17.21
N VAL A 234 12.53 0.86 16.53
CA VAL A 234 12.60 2.31 16.37
C VAL A 234 11.58 2.92 17.32
N ASP A 235 12.05 3.80 18.20
CA ASP A 235 11.16 4.58 19.06
C ASP A 235 10.45 5.64 18.23
N VAL A 236 9.12 5.53 18.18
CA VAL A 236 8.25 6.42 17.42
C VAL A 236 7.39 7.23 18.39
N PRO A 237 7.41 8.58 18.32
CA PRO A 237 6.76 9.39 19.33
C PRO A 237 5.24 9.46 19.15
N GLY A 238 4.54 9.39 20.28
CA GLY A 238 3.10 9.60 20.39
C GLY A 238 2.27 8.36 20.06
N PRO A 239 0.94 8.44 20.26
CA PRO A 239 0.02 7.35 19.97
C PRO A 239 -0.33 7.27 18.47
N GLY A 240 -0.92 6.14 18.09
CA GLY A 240 -1.51 5.90 16.78
C GLY A 240 -0.74 4.92 15.91
N ALA A 241 -1.45 4.38 14.92
CA ALA A 241 -0.92 3.48 13.91
C ALA A 241 -0.15 4.25 12.83
N LEU A 242 0.91 3.65 12.30
CA LEU A 242 1.65 4.18 11.15
C LEU A 242 0.98 3.68 9.87
N GLY A 243 -0.02 4.41 9.37
CA GLY A 243 -0.91 3.94 8.30
C GLY A 243 -0.33 4.09 6.89
N ALA A 244 0.53 5.09 6.66
CA ALA A 244 1.15 5.35 5.36
C ALA A 244 2.56 5.90 5.53
N GLY A 245 3.40 5.75 4.51
CA GLY A 245 4.79 6.17 4.57
C GLY A 245 5.40 6.42 3.21
N THR A 246 6.35 7.34 3.16
CA THR A 246 7.14 7.66 1.98
C THR A 246 8.49 8.25 2.41
N LEU A 247 9.28 8.74 1.46
CA LEU A 247 10.53 9.43 1.74
C LEU A 247 10.43 10.92 1.38
N ASP A 248 11.20 11.78 2.04
CA ASP A 248 11.41 13.13 1.52
C ASP A 248 12.49 13.14 0.42
N ALA A 249 12.73 14.32 -0.18
CA ALA A 249 13.74 14.49 -1.22
C ALA A 249 15.18 14.12 -0.79
N HIS A 250 15.44 14.02 0.51
CA HIS A 250 16.75 13.62 1.05
C HIS A 250 16.80 12.14 1.43
N GLY A 251 15.74 11.38 1.14
CA GLY A 251 15.63 9.97 1.50
C GLY A 251 15.29 9.72 2.98
N ASN A 252 14.82 10.74 3.71
CA ASN A 252 14.38 10.54 5.09
C ASN A 252 12.94 10.00 5.15
N PRO A 253 12.65 9.04 6.03
CA PRO A 253 11.28 8.58 6.25
C PRO A 253 10.31 9.70 6.66
N VAL A 254 9.17 9.73 5.99
CA VAL A 254 7.99 10.51 6.34
C VAL A 254 6.83 9.55 6.53
N LEU A 255 6.26 9.48 7.73
CA LEU A 255 5.19 8.56 8.09
C LEU A 255 3.95 9.32 8.50
N ALA A 256 2.79 8.87 8.02
CA ALA A 256 1.51 9.34 8.49
C ALA A 256 1.02 8.47 9.66
N VAL A 257 0.61 9.14 10.72
CA VAL A 257 0.03 8.53 11.90
C VAL A 257 -1.48 8.69 11.83
N GLN A 258 -2.20 7.63 12.18
CA GLN A 258 -3.64 7.66 12.39
C GLN A 258 -3.95 7.20 13.82
N ASN A 259 -4.72 8.00 14.55
CA ASN A 259 -5.19 7.65 15.88
C ASN A 259 -6.71 7.69 15.89
N ARG A 260 -7.33 6.52 16.10
CA ARG A 260 -8.78 6.42 16.25
C ARG A 260 -9.18 6.99 17.61
N GLU A 261 -10.05 8.00 17.64
CA GLU A 261 -10.64 8.46 18.89
C GLU A 261 -11.53 7.34 19.47
N PRO A 262 -11.57 7.19 20.81
CA PRO A 262 -12.47 6.22 21.44
C PRO A 262 -13.90 6.39 20.94
N PHE A 263 -14.55 5.27 20.63
CA PHE A 263 -15.93 5.28 20.19
C PHE A 263 -16.82 5.92 21.28
N ARG A 264 -17.72 6.81 20.86
CA ARG A 264 -18.74 7.42 21.71
C ARG A 264 -20.09 7.11 21.09
N ASP A 265 -21.03 6.64 21.91
CA ASP A 265 -22.38 6.31 21.45
C ASP A 265 -23.00 7.50 20.71
N ASN A 266 -23.65 7.20 19.57
CA ASN A 266 -24.28 8.19 18.69
C ASN A 266 -23.33 9.22 18.05
N GLN A 267 -22.01 8.99 18.05
CA GLN A 267 -21.05 9.81 17.34
C GLN A 267 -20.37 9.01 16.23
N ARG A 268 -20.07 9.70 15.11
CA ARG A 268 -19.23 9.12 14.06
C ARG A 268 -17.81 8.92 14.61
N THR A 269 -17.17 7.82 14.22
CA THR A 269 -15.75 7.60 14.50
C THR A 269 -14.94 8.77 13.96
N ARG A 270 -14.03 9.28 14.79
CA ARG A 270 -13.10 10.34 14.41
C ARG A 270 -11.69 9.81 14.42
N TYR A 271 -10.89 10.33 13.50
CA TYR A 271 -9.48 9.98 13.34
C TYR A 271 -8.67 11.25 13.47
N CYS A 272 -7.73 11.27 14.41
CA CYS A 272 -6.73 12.32 14.52
C CYS A 272 -5.47 11.86 13.81
N SER A 273 -5.01 12.66 12.86
CA SER A 273 -3.84 12.34 12.05
C SER A 273 -2.67 13.24 12.38
N ALA A 274 -1.48 12.67 12.28
CA ALA A 274 -0.23 13.40 12.40
C ALA A 274 0.74 12.95 11.31
N VAL A 275 1.80 13.72 11.12
CA VAL A 275 2.94 13.36 10.28
C VAL A 275 4.18 13.30 11.15
N LEU A 276 5.01 12.30 10.90
CA LEU A 276 6.31 12.11 11.49
C LEU A 276 7.37 12.23 10.41
N VAL A 277 8.32 13.13 10.61
CA VAL A 277 9.47 13.31 9.71
C VAL A 277 10.73 12.94 10.47
N ARG A 278 11.53 12.03 9.91
CA ARG A 278 12.80 11.65 10.54
C ARG A 278 13.90 12.64 10.15
N GLY A 279 14.53 13.27 11.15
CA GLY A 279 15.73 14.07 10.99
C GLY A 279 16.89 13.41 11.74
N GLY A 280 17.80 12.75 11.02
CA GLY A 280 18.86 11.95 11.62
C GLY A 280 18.29 10.81 12.48
N GLN A 281 18.60 10.81 13.79
CA GLN A 281 18.08 9.82 14.74
C GLN A 281 16.80 10.27 15.47
N SER A 282 16.30 11.47 15.19
CA SER A 282 15.14 12.04 15.88
C SER A 282 13.92 12.10 14.97
N TRP A 283 12.74 12.03 15.58
CA TRP A 283 11.46 12.25 14.90
C TRP A 283 10.91 13.62 15.25
N GLN A 284 10.45 14.33 14.24
CA GLN A 284 9.62 15.53 14.38
C GLN A 284 8.17 15.16 14.09
N ARG A 285 7.26 15.56 14.99
CA ARG A 285 5.83 15.30 14.85
C ARG A 285 5.09 16.60 14.55
N GLY A 286 4.25 16.59 13.53
CA GLY A 286 3.30 17.65 13.21
C GLY A 286 1.88 17.11 13.18
N GLU A 287 0.92 17.83 13.76
CA GLU A 287 -0.48 17.41 13.75
C GLU A 287 -1.16 17.86 12.45
N LEU A 288 -1.95 16.97 11.86
CA LEU A 288 -2.72 17.22 10.63
C LEU A 288 -4.20 17.54 10.93
N GLY A 289 -4.60 17.42 12.19
CA GLY A 289 -5.97 17.64 12.67
C GLY A 289 -6.77 16.35 12.80
N CYS A 290 -8.06 16.48 13.14
CA CYS A 290 -8.97 15.35 13.31
C CYS A 290 -10.17 15.45 12.38
N GLY A 291 -10.47 14.36 11.67
CA GLY A 291 -11.54 14.27 10.68
C GLY A 291 -12.34 12.98 10.80
N GLU A 292 -13.28 12.78 9.87
CA GLU A 292 -14.10 11.56 9.78
C GLU A 292 -13.39 10.41 9.05
N ALA A 293 -12.30 10.70 8.35
CA ALA A 293 -11.52 9.72 7.61
C ALA A 293 -10.04 9.82 7.98
N PRO A 294 -9.32 8.69 8.12
CA PRO A 294 -7.89 8.71 8.37
C PRO A 294 -7.12 9.06 7.10
N VAL A 295 -5.86 9.47 7.28
CA VAL A 295 -4.86 9.45 6.21
C VAL A 295 -4.68 8.01 5.72
N GLN A 296 -4.61 7.83 4.40
CA GLN A 296 -4.45 6.51 3.79
C GLN A 296 -3.18 6.38 2.95
N VAL A 297 -2.68 7.48 2.40
CA VAL A 297 -1.55 7.43 1.45
C VAL A 297 -0.56 8.55 1.71
N ALA A 298 0.70 8.25 1.44
CA ALA A 298 1.79 9.21 1.40
C ALA A 298 2.67 8.91 0.18
N ALA A 299 3.09 9.96 -0.53
CA ALA A 299 3.93 9.82 -1.72
C ALA A 299 4.91 11.00 -1.85
N THR A 300 6.15 10.70 -2.22
CA THR A 300 7.09 11.69 -2.74
C THR A 300 6.73 12.00 -4.18
N LEU A 301 6.55 13.27 -4.48
CA LEU A 301 6.36 13.77 -5.83
C LEU A 301 7.70 13.91 -6.56
N ALA A 302 7.66 13.97 -7.88
CA ALA A 302 8.85 14.10 -8.72
C ALA A 302 9.68 15.36 -8.43
N ASP A 303 9.03 16.42 -7.91
CA ASP A 303 9.68 17.66 -7.49
C ASP A 303 10.16 17.64 -6.01
N GLY A 304 10.14 16.47 -5.37
CA GLY A 304 10.61 16.27 -4.01
C GLY A 304 9.62 16.68 -2.91
N ARG A 305 8.47 17.25 -3.25
CA ARG A 305 7.39 17.50 -2.28
C ARG A 305 6.83 16.18 -1.75
N VAL A 306 6.30 16.22 -0.53
CA VAL A 306 5.59 15.08 0.05
C VAL A 306 4.11 15.39 0.08
N LEU A 307 3.33 14.54 -0.58
CA LEU A 307 1.87 14.55 -0.58
C LEU A 307 1.38 13.50 0.42
N ILE A 308 0.45 13.92 1.28
CA ILE A 308 -0.28 13.04 2.18
C ILE A 308 -1.76 13.23 1.89
N ALA A 309 -2.51 12.14 1.78
CA ALA A 309 -3.94 12.22 1.50
C ALA A 309 -4.76 11.20 2.30
N GLY A 310 -5.95 11.64 2.69
CA GLY A 310 -7.07 10.76 3.06
C GLY A 310 -8.23 10.97 2.11
N ASN A 311 -9.40 10.42 2.43
CA ASN A 311 -10.57 10.47 1.53
C ASN A 311 -11.13 11.89 1.31
N ARG A 312 -10.84 12.83 2.22
CA ARG A 312 -11.41 14.20 2.19
C ARG A 312 -10.36 15.30 2.27
N ASP A 313 -9.16 14.95 2.73
CA ASP A 313 -8.15 15.90 3.13
C ASP A 313 -6.84 15.60 2.40
N LEU A 314 -6.13 16.67 2.06
CA LEU A 314 -4.86 16.63 1.34
C LEU A 314 -3.91 17.62 2.00
N TRP A 315 -2.71 17.13 2.30
CA TRP A 315 -1.62 17.95 2.82
C TRP A 315 -0.44 17.86 1.87
N LEU A 316 0.18 19.01 1.62
CA LEU A 316 1.32 19.10 0.73
C LEU A 316 2.43 19.88 1.44
N ARG A 317 3.56 19.22 1.65
CA ARG A 317 4.76 19.89 2.17
C ARG A 317 5.45 20.62 1.01
N ALA A 318 5.86 21.86 1.23
CA ALA A 318 6.70 22.58 0.28
C ALA A 318 8.04 21.84 0.08
N GLY A 319 8.52 21.80 -1.16
CA GLY A 319 9.84 21.27 -1.47
C GLY A 319 10.91 22.23 -0.94
N ALA A 320 12.07 21.70 -0.56
CA ALA A 320 13.23 22.56 -0.42
C ALA A 320 13.55 23.12 -1.83
N ALA A 321 13.59 24.44 -1.96
CA ALA A 321 14.05 25.11 -3.17
C ALA A 321 15.56 24.93 -3.36
#